data_AF-A0A819H8A2-F1
#
_entry.id   AF-A0A819H8A2-F1
#
_cell.length_a   1.000
_cell.length_b   1.000
_cell.length_c   1.000
_cell.angle_alpha   90.00
_cell.angle_beta   90.00
_cell.angle_gamma   90.00
#
_symmetry.space_group_name_H-M   'P 1'
#
loop_
_entity.id
_entity.type
_entity.pdbx_description
1 polymer ?
#
loop_
_entity_poly.entity_id
_entity_poly.type
_entity_poly.pdbx_seq_one_letter_code
_entity_poly.pdbx_strand_id
1 'polypeptide(L)'
;MLSYSRSTVVTENGVKKSLSYIDIGERVLVINKENKLIYEPIEDFIHLKRNANDTELNNVIFASRLHSDDHIKYVYKNEIILDKIRNIDLTTEEGYYAPLRPSGTIIIDNVLVSNFASVNNHYLAHNVMKIY
;
A
#
# COMPACT_ATOMS: atom_id res chain seq x y z
N MET A 1 13.94 -9.47 -16.50
CA MET A 1 14.14 -8.01 -16.59
C MET A 1 13.68 -7.45 -15.25
N LEU A 2 14.48 -6.67 -14.52
CA LEU A 2 14.05 -6.16 -13.21
C LEU A 2 12.96 -5.10 -13.46
N SER A 3 11.71 -5.45 -13.14
CA SER A 3 10.56 -4.60 -13.37
C SER A 3 10.54 -3.49 -12.32
N TYR A 4 10.79 -2.25 -12.73
CA TYR A 4 10.77 -1.09 -11.84
C TYR A 4 9.32 -0.64 -11.59
N SER A 5 8.92 -0.56 -10.33
CA SER A 5 7.63 -0.02 -9.91
C SER A 5 7.60 1.48 -10.14
N ARG A 6 6.51 1.95 -10.73
CA ARG A 6 6.21 3.38 -10.92
C ARG A 6 5.57 4.00 -9.68
N SER A 7 5.11 3.17 -8.74
CA SER A 7 4.50 3.63 -7.50
C SER A 7 5.53 4.20 -6.54
N THR A 8 5.15 5.27 -5.87
CA THR A 8 6.04 6.07 -5.03
C THR A 8 5.51 6.22 -3.61
N VAL A 9 6.43 6.34 -2.66
CA VAL A 9 6.16 6.76 -1.28
C VAL A 9 6.81 8.11 -1.01
N VAL A 10 6.40 8.77 0.05
CA VAL A 10 7.11 9.94 0.59
C VAL A 10 7.95 9.50 1.78
N THR A 11 9.27 9.71 1.72
CA THR A 11 10.18 9.42 2.84
C THR A 11 10.19 10.56 3.86
N GLU A 12 10.74 10.34 5.06
CA GLU A 12 10.82 11.35 6.13
C GLU A 12 11.55 12.64 5.73
N ASN A 13 12.42 12.58 4.73
CA ASN A 13 13.12 13.73 4.16
C ASN A 13 12.26 14.49 3.13
N GLY A 14 10.99 14.12 2.94
CA GLY A 14 10.07 14.69 1.96
C GLY A 14 10.34 14.23 0.53
N VAL A 15 11.24 13.26 0.31
CA VAL A 15 11.60 12.77 -1.02
C VAL A 15 10.56 11.75 -1.49
N LYS A 16 10.08 11.90 -2.73
CA LYS A 16 9.31 10.84 -3.38
C LYS A 16 10.26 9.76 -3.90
N LYS A 17 10.15 8.54 -3.39
CA LYS A 17 10.98 7.38 -3.77
C LYS A 17 10.10 6.30 -4.37
N SER A 18 10.55 5.66 -5.47
CA SER A 18 9.87 4.50 -6.03
C SER A 18 10.00 3.30 -5.09
N LEU A 19 8.94 2.49 -4.99
CA LEU A 19 8.93 1.26 -4.20
C LEU A 19 10.10 0.32 -4.53
N SER A 20 10.59 0.33 -5.78
CA SER A 20 11.72 -0.50 -6.21
C SER A 20 13.06 -0.14 -5.58
N TYR A 21 13.15 1.05 -4.99
CA TYR A 21 14.40 1.56 -4.40
C TYR A 21 14.28 1.79 -2.90
N ILE A 22 13.16 1.42 -2.26
CA ILE A 22 13.02 1.58 -0.81
C ILE A 22 13.79 0.49 -0.09
N ASP A 23 14.50 0.87 0.96
CA ASP A 23 15.25 -0.04 1.82
C ASP A 23 14.49 -0.32 3.13
N ILE A 24 14.69 -1.50 3.72
CA ILE A 24 14.23 -1.81 5.08
C ILE A 24 14.86 -0.80 6.04
N GLY A 25 14.06 -0.28 6.97
CA GLY A 25 14.41 0.78 7.91
C GLY A 25 14.09 2.19 7.40
N GLU A 26 13.83 2.40 6.10
CA GLU A 26 13.46 3.73 5.61
C GLU A 26 12.09 4.16 6.12
N ARG A 27 12.01 5.38 6.65
CA ARG A 27 10.79 5.92 7.25
C ARG A 27 9.94 6.59 6.19
N VAL A 28 8.71 6.09 6.03
CA VAL A 28 7.74 6.54 5.03
C VAL A 28 6.51 7.16 5.66
N LEU A 29 5.83 8.03 4.92
CA LEU A 29 4.62 8.72 5.37
C LEU A 29 3.44 7.75 5.46
N VAL A 30 2.76 7.76 6.61
CA VAL A 30 1.58 6.94 6.88
C VAL A 30 0.52 7.74 7.64
N ILE A 31 -0.67 7.16 7.78
CA ILE A 31 -1.73 7.68 8.66
C ILE A 31 -1.88 6.71 9.83
N ASN A 32 -1.69 7.21 11.07
CA ASN A 32 -1.82 6.39 12.27
C ASN A 32 -3.29 6.23 12.73
N LYS A 33 -3.49 5.48 13.82
CA LYS A 33 -4.81 5.23 14.43
C LYS A 33 -5.55 6.51 14.86
N GLU A 34 -4.84 7.61 15.05
CA GLU A 34 -5.40 8.92 15.41
C GLU A 34 -5.71 9.81 14.18
N ASN A 35 -5.64 9.26 12.96
CA ASN A 35 -5.71 10.00 11.69
C ASN A 35 -4.63 11.09 11.55
N LYS A 36 -3.47 10.93 12.20
CA LYS A 36 -2.34 11.85 12.07
C LYS A 36 -1.33 11.31 11.05
N LEU A 37 -0.80 12.23 10.24
CA LEU A 37 0.32 11.96 9.36
C LEU A 37 1.59 11.81 10.19
N ILE A 38 2.22 10.65 10.10
CA ILE A 38 3.48 10.34 10.80
C ILE A 38 4.44 9.60 9.88
N TYR A 39 5.71 9.53 10.26
CA TYR A 39 6.73 8.73 9.56
C TYR A 39 7.07 7.46 10.34
N GLU A 40 7.29 6.40 9.59
CA GLU A 40 7.18 5.04 10.09
C GLU A 40 8.14 4.12 9.25
N PRO A 41 9.10 3.37 9.84
CA PRO A 41 10.19 2.66 9.09
C PRO A 41 9.78 1.37 8.35
N ILE A 42 10.06 1.12 7.09
CA ILE A 42 9.73 -0.21 6.50
C ILE A 42 10.36 -1.34 7.32
N GLU A 43 9.55 -2.22 7.92
CA GLU A 43 10.04 -3.27 8.83
C GLU A 43 10.50 -4.50 8.05
N ASP A 44 9.78 -4.81 6.97
CA ASP A 44 10.06 -5.94 6.09
C ASP A 44 9.28 -5.76 4.77
N PHE A 45 9.42 -6.67 3.82
CA PHE A 45 8.50 -6.81 2.69
C PHE A 45 7.75 -8.13 2.81
N ILE A 46 6.42 -8.06 2.95
CA ILE A 46 5.58 -9.24 3.12
C ILE A 46 5.46 -10.03 1.81
N HIS A 47 5.58 -11.35 1.97
CA HIS A 47 5.06 -12.38 1.09
C HIS A 47 4.21 -13.36 1.92
N LEU A 48 3.05 -12.95 2.43
CA LEU A 48 2.30 -13.74 3.43
C LEU A 48 0.82 -13.95 3.17
N LYS A 49 0.46 -15.21 3.40
CA LYS A 49 -0.88 -15.77 3.61
C LYS A 49 -1.48 -15.21 4.90
N ARG A 50 -2.76 -14.86 4.82
CA ARG A 50 -3.57 -14.23 5.87
C ARG A 50 -3.73 -15.11 7.12
N ASN A 51 -3.65 -14.49 8.30
CA ASN A 51 -4.26 -15.01 9.51
C ASN A 51 -5.54 -14.21 9.80
N ALA A 52 -6.63 -14.89 10.16
CA ALA A 52 -7.99 -14.36 10.08
C ALA A 52 -8.41 -13.39 11.20
N ASN A 53 -7.49 -13.04 12.11
CA ASN A 53 -7.81 -12.33 13.35
C ASN A 53 -7.33 -10.87 13.41
N ASP A 54 -6.83 -10.28 12.31
CA ASP A 54 -6.56 -8.84 12.25
C ASP A 54 -7.87 -8.06 12.08
N THR A 55 -8.47 -7.69 13.20
CA THR A 55 -9.71 -6.91 13.33
C THR A 55 -9.51 -5.39 13.15
N GLU A 56 -8.32 -4.92 12.77
CA GLU A 56 -7.95 -3.49 12.83
C GLU A 56 -8.27 -2.66 11.56
N LEU A 57 -8.88 -3.25 10.53
CA LEU A 57 -9.19 -2.59 9.26
C LEU A 57 -10.69 -2.59 8.95
N ASN A 58 -11.51 -2.09 9.89
CA ASN A 58 -12.97 -2.13 9.79
C ASN A 58 -13.59 -1.36 8.59
N ASN A 59 -12.80 -0.65 7.77
CA ASN A 59 -13.26 0.07 6.57
C ASN A 59 -12.29 -0.07 5.36
N VAL A 60 -11.64 -1.23 5.18
CA VAL A 60 -10.84 -1.48 3.97
C VAL A 60 -11.67 -2.22 2.93
N ILE A 61 -11.72 -1.67 1.73
CA ILE A 61 -12.36 -2.28 0.56
C ILE A 61 -11.27 -2.81 -0.36
N PHE A 62 -11.43 -4.03 -0.87
CA PHE A 62 -10.53 -4.56 -1.91
C PHE A 62 -10.63 -3.70 -3.16
N ALA A 63 -9.48 -3.38 -3.78
CA ALA A 63 -9.46 -2.62 -5.03
C ALA A 63 -10.36 -3.25 -6.12
N SER A 64 -10.47 -4.59 -6.17
CA SER A 64 -11.34 -5.31 -7.11
C SER A 64 -12.85 -5.15 -6.84
N ARG A 65 -13.24 -4.55 -5.72
CA ARG A 65 -14.63 -4.29 -5.33
C ARG A 65 -14.97 -2.80 -5.35
N LEU A 66 -14.01 -1.94 -5.69
CA LEU A 66 -14.25 -0.51 -5.79
C LEU A 66 -15.21 -0.21 -6.95
N HIS A 67 -16.10 0.74 -6.71
CA HIS A 67 -16.97 1.34 -7.71
C HIS A 67 -16.64 2.83 -7.84
N SER A 68 -17.00 3.44 -8.97
CA SER A 68 -16.83 4.88 -9.18
C SER A 68 -17.57 5.74 -8.16
N ASP A 69 -18.55 5.18 -7.43
CA ASP A 69 -19.27 5.88 -6.37
C ASP A 69 -18.57 5.85 -5.01
N ASP A 70 -17.53 5.03 -4.86
CA ASP A 70 -16.73 4.98 -3.64
C ASP A 70 -15.85 6.22 -3.51
N HIS A 71 -15.43 6.47 -2.27
CA HIS A 71 -14.51 7.56 -1.95
C HIS A 71 -13.17 7.00 -1.46
N ILE A 72 -12.09 7.63 -1.88
CA ILE A 72 -10.73 7.29 -1.48
C ILE A 72 -10.14 8.41 -0.63
N LYS A 73 -9.32 8.03 0.34
CA LYS A 73 -8.51 8.99 1.12
C LYS A 73 -7.18 9.21 0.43
N TYR A 74 -6.79 10.46 0.22
CA TYR A 74 -5.48 10.81 -0.30
C TYR A 74 -4.90 12.03 0.43
N VAL A 75 -3.59 12.22 0.32
CA VAL A 75 -2.86 13.33 0.95
C VAL A 75 -2.54 14.39 -0.09
N TYR A 76 -2.96 15.62 0.19
CA TYR A 76 -2.63 16.79 -0.62
C TYR A 76 -2.28 17.97 0.27
N LYS A 77 -1.14 18.63 0.00
CA LYS A 77 -0.62 19.73 0.84
C LYS A 77 -0.60 19.38 2.35
N ASN A 78 -0.25 18.13 2.67
CA ASN A 78 -0.18 17.61 4.03
C ASN A 78 -1.54 17.52 4.77
N GLU A 79 -2.64 17.56 4.02
CA GLU A 79 -4.00 17.34 4.53
C GLU A 79 -4.56 16.03 3.97
N ILE A 80 -5.38 15.34 4.76
CA ILE A 80 -6.09 14.12 4.36
C ILE A 80 -7.42 14.54 3.73
N ILE A 81 -7.59 14.24 2.46
CA ILE A 81 -8.79 14.55 1.68
C ILE A 81 -9.53 13.24 1.38
N LEU A 82 -10.85 13.26 1.49
CA LEU A 82 -11.75 12.21 1.03
C LEU A 82 -12.44 12.69 -0.24
N ASP A 83 -12.24 12.01 -1.38
CA ASP A 83 -12.87 12.37 -2.65
C ASP A 83 -13.33 11.13 -3.41
N LYS A 84 -14.29 11.34 -4.32
CA LYS A 84 -14.93 10.30 -5.12
C LYS A 84 -13.99 9.77 -6.21
N ILE A 85 -14.06 8.46 -6.46
CA ILE A 85 -13.33 7.84 -7.56
C ILE A 85 -13.84 8.37 -8.91
N ARG A 86 -12.91 8.82 -9.76
CA ARG A 86 -13.23 9.34 -11.10
C ARG A 86 -13.21 8.26 -12.17
N ASN A 87 -12.26 7.33 -12.09
CA ASN A 87 -12.10 6.25 -13.05
C ASN A 87 -11.46 5.03 -12.38
N ILE A 88 -11.76 3.83 -12.90
CA ILE A 88 -11.14 2.57 -12.49
C ILE A 88 -10.72 1.82 -13.76
N ASP A 89 -9.41 1.61 -13.92
CA ASP A 89 -8.84 0.88 -15.04
C ASP A 89 -8.11 -0.38 -14.55
N LEU A 90 -8.14 -1.44 -15.36
CA LEU A 90 -7.33 -2.63 -15.16
C LEU A 90 -6.08 -2.56 -16.03
N THR A 91 -4.91 -2.72 -15.41
CA THR A 91 -3.62 -2.74 -16.10
C THR A 91 -2.85 -4.01 -15.73
N THR A 92 -1.98 -4.46 -16.62
CA THR A 92 -1.06 -5.57 -16.36
C THR A 92 0.34 -5.01 -16.20
N GLU A 93 0.95 -5.23 -15.05
CA GLU A 93 2.34 -4.86 -14.75
C GLU A 93 3.12 -6.09 -14.27
N GLU A 94 4.45 -6.03 -14.39
CA GLU A 94 5.35 -7.07 -13.89
C GLU A 94 5.87 -6.73 -12.48
N GLY A 95 5.90 -7.73 -11.59
CA GLY A 95 6.44 -7.59 -10.23
C GLY A 95 5.43 -7.02 -9.22
N TYR A 96 5.70 -7.25 -7.93
CA TYR A 96 4.85 -6.78 -6.82
C TYR A 96 5.72 -6.38 -5.62
N TYR A 97 5.32 -5.31 -4.92
CA TYR A 97 5.94 -4.85 -3.68
C TYR A 97 4.87 -4.73 -2.59
N ALA A 98 5.09 -5.30 -1.41
CA ALA A 98 4.16 -5.26 -0.27
C ALA A 98 4.90 -4.93 1.04
N PRO A 99 5.22 -3.65 1.31
CA PRO A 99 6.13 -3.23 2.37
C PRO A 99 5.50 -3.23 3.78
N LEU A 100 5.91 -4.11 4.70
CA LEU A 100 5.38 -4.28 6.07
C LEU A 100 5.62 -3.08 7.00
N ARG A 101 4.57 -2.70 7.75
CA ARG A 101 4.56 -1.64 8.75
C ARG A 101 3.62 -1.94 9.93
N PRO A 102 3.93 -1.52 11.17
CA PRO A 102 3.11 -1.68 12.38
C PRO A 102 1.71 -1.07 12.29
N SER A 103 1.55 0.04 11.58
CA SER A 103 0.24 0.69 11.41
C SER A 103 -0.67 -0.05 10.42
N GLY A 104 -0.13 -0.98 9.61
CA GLY A 104 -0.90 -1.71 8.60
C GLY A 104 -1.38 -0.87 7.41
N THR A 105 -0.98 0.40 7.31
CA THR A 105 -1.28 1.31 6.22
C THR A 105 -0.02 1.97 5.67
N ILE A 106 -0.10 2.47 4.43
CA ILE A 106 0.97 3.21 3.78
C ILE A 106 0.37 4.21 2.79
N ILE A 107 1.05 5.33 2.57
CA ILE A 107 0.67 6.26 1.50
C ILE A 107 1.49 5.95 0.25
N ILE A 108 0.81 5.49 -0.80
CA ILE A 108 1.40 5.22 -2.11
C ILE A 108 0.76 6.13 -3.14
N ASP A 109 1.57 6.84 -3.91
CA ASP A 109 1.12 7.82 -4.91
C ASP A 109 0.11 8.81 -4.33
N ASN A 110 0.38 9.24 -3.09
CA ASN A 110 -0.47 10.09 -2.26
C ASN A 110 -1.79 9.47 -1.79
N VAL A 111 -2.14 8.23 -2.16
CA VAL A 111 -3.36 7.55 -1.72
C VAL A 111 -3.09 6.72 -0.47
N LEU A 112 -3.99 6.78 0.51
CA LEU A 112 -3.94 5.89 1.68
C LEU A 112 -4.35 4.48 1.26
N VAL A 113 -3.45 3.53 1.41
CA VAL A 113 -3.70 2.12 1.11
C VAL A 113 -3.40 1.23 2.31
N SER A 114 -4.07 0.09 2.36
CA SER A 114 -3.70 -0.99 3.27
C SER A 114 -2.44 -1.66 2.75
N ASN A 115 -1.59 -2.06 3.69
CA ASN A 115 -0.40 -2.86 3.42
C ASN A 115 -0.70 -4.34 3.12
N PHE A 116 -1.96 -4.75 3.29
CA PHE A 116 -2.36 -6.14 3.17
C PHE A 116 -3.16 -6.36 1.88
N ALA A 117 -2.49 -6.86 0.85
CA ALA A 117 -3.20 -7.56 -0.21
C ALA A 117 -3.62 -8.93 0.34
N SER A 118 -4.87 -9.07 0.81
CA SER A 118 -5.38 -10.41 1.08
C SER A 118 -5.58 -11.13 -0.25
N VAL A 119 -4.62 -11.96 -0.62
CA VAL A 119 -4.64 -12.69 -1.89
C VAL A 119 -5.44 -13.98 -1.70
N ASN A 120 -6.74 -13.95 -2.02
CA ASN A 120 -7.56 -15.18 -2.08
C ASN A 120 -7.30 -15.99 -3.36
N ASN A 121 -6.33 -15.57 -4.19
CA ASN A 121 -5.96 -16.25 -5.42
C ASN A 121 -4.71 -17.12 -5.19
N HIS A 122 -4.90 -18.43 -5.10
CA HIS A 122 -3.86 -19.43 -4.90
C HIS A 122 -2.69 -19.33 -5.91
N TYR A 123 -2.91 -18.75 -7.08
CA TYR A 123 -1.86 -18.57 -8.11
C TYR A 123 -0.93 -17.38 -7.81
N LEU A 124 -1.49 -16.23 -7.42
CA LEU A 124 -0.72 -15.06 -7.00
C LEU A 124 0.04 -15.32 -5.69
N ALA A 125 -0.59 -16.06 -4.76
CA ALA A 125 0.09 -16.51 -3.55
C ALA A 125 1.27 -17.45 -3.87
N HIS A 126 1.15 -18.36 -4.85
CA HIS A 126 2.25 -19.24 -5.26
C HIS A 126 3.38 -18.51 -5.99
N ASN A 127 3.10 -17.53 -6.85
CA ASN A 127 4.17 -16.81 -7.57
C ASN A 127 5.00 -15.91 -6.65
N VAL A 128 4.38 -15.41 -5.59
CA VAL A 128 5.06 -14.68 -4.52
C VAL A 128 5.92 -15.61 -3.63
N MET A 129 5.60 -16.91 -3.55
CA MET A 129 6.35 -17.91 -2.77
C MET A 129 7.42 -18.69 -3.56
N LYS A 130 7.52 -18.54 -4.88
CA LYS A 130 8.33 -19.42 -5.77
C LYS A 130 9.73 -18.90 -6.13
N ILE A 131 10.25 -17.89 -5.44
CA ILE A 131 11.61 -17.39 -5.69
C ILE A 131 12.58 -17.96 -4.63
N TYR A 132 12.86 -19.26 -4.75
CA TYR A 132 14.08 -19.93 -4.24
C TYR A 132 14.47 -21.04 -5.21
#